data_AF-A0A2U3PHT5-F1
#
_entry.id   AF-A0A2U3PHT5-F1
#
_cell.length_a   1.000
_cell.length_b   1.000
_cell.length_c   1.000
_cell.angle_alpha   90.00
_cell.angle_beta   90.00
_cell.angle_gamma   90.00
#
_symmetry.space_group_name_H-M   'P 1'
#
loop_
_entity.id
_entity.type
_entity.pdbx_description
1 polymer ?
#
loop_
_entity_poly.entity_id
_entity_poly.type
_entity_poly.pdbx_seq_one_letter_code
_entity_poly.pdbx_strand_id
1 'polypeptide(L)'
;VTPEQARHPGGGFNPPTPTTKGGPDYGRFIDAVRKLQDHARAVDAPDEVITEAADTLKKLSALLSPFDADEWESPSGRRMDLPMRGNVLTIPLSYRKTEDGRIEGIARFARFHLGRNNAVHGGSLGMLFDTVLGLTASVLTGSRRQRTAYLKIDYRNIVPIDKELQFDGGIDRLDGRKIFVSGRLTDGDTLLTEADALFVRLKPGQP
;
A
#
# COMPACT_ATOMS: atom_id res chain seq x y z
N VAL A 1 5.07 42.96 -13.76
CA VAL A 1 4.75 41.53 -13.82
C VAL A 1 5.27 40.92 -12.54
N THR A 2 4.41 40.66 -11.57
CA THR A 2 4.79 40.01 -10.32
C THR A 2 5.31 38.61 -10.63
N PRO A 3 6.36 38.13 -9.94
CA PRO A 3 6.78 36.75 -10.11
C PRO A 3 5.59 35.89 -9.70
N GLU A 4 5.03 35.19 -10.68
CA GLU A 4 4.13 34.08 -10.47
C GLU A 4 4.66 33.30 -9.27
N GLN A 5 3.81 33.17 -8.27
CA GLN A 5 3.92 32.15 -7.23
C GLN A 5 4.52 30.92 -7.90
N ALA A 6 5.72 30.52 -7.48
CA ALA A 6 6.24 29.20 -7.80
C ALA A 6 5.18 28.23 -7.30
N ARG A 7 4.24 27.87 -8.19
CA ARG A 7 3.11 27.01 -7.89
C ARG A 7 3.72 25.71 -7.44
N HIS A 8 3.55 25.42 -6.17
CA HIS A 8 3.97 24.16 -5.57
C HIS A 8 3.57 23.02 -6.53
N PRO A 9 4.49 22.12 -6.95
CA PRO A 9 4.17 21.07 -7.92
C PRO A 9 3.06 20.14 -7.41
N GLY A 10 2.96 20.03 -6.08
CA GLY A 10 1.91 19.33 -5.34
C GLY A 10 1.05 20.26 -4.51
N GLY A 11 -0.24 20.32 -4.83
CA GLY A 11 -1.27 20.98 -4.05
C GLY A 11 -2.64 20.56 -4.56
N GLY A 12 -3.47 19.99 -3.68
CA GLY A 12 -4.84 19.56 -4.00
C GLY A 12 -4.94 18.26 -4.79
N PHE A 13 -4.52 17.12 -4.23
CA PHE A 13 -4.87 15.77 -4.72
C PHE A 13 -4.85 15.60 -6.25
N ASN A 14 -3.84 16.18 -6.90
CA ASN A 14 -3.66 16.01 -8.34
C ASN A 14 -3.36 14.54 -8.59
N PRO A 15 -3.98 13.92 -9.61
CA PRO A 15 -3.67 12.54 -9.93
C PRO A 15 -2.18 12.46 -10.28
N PRO A 16 -1.45 11.43 -9.79
CA PRO A 16 -0.06 11.25 -10.17
C PRO A 16 0.05 11.10 -11.69
N THR A 17 1.04 11.77 -12.29
CA THR A 17 1.37 11.57 -13.70
C THR A 17 2.06 10.22 -13.86
N PRO A 18 1.50 9.25 -14.63
CA PRO A 18 2.13 7.95 -14.83
C PRO A 18 3.54 8.08 -15.42
N THR A 19 4.41 7.12 -15.12
CA THR A 19 5.78 7.10 -15.61
C THR A 19 6.25 5.68 -15.95
N THR A 20 7.31 5.58 -16.75
CA THR A 20 8.06 4.35 -17.01
C THR A 20 9.54 4.47 -16.55
N LYS A 21 9.89 5.54 -15.82
CA LYS A 21 11.22 5.72 -15.22
C LYS A 21 11.63 4.48 -14.40
N GLY A 22 12.94 4.19 -14.40
CA GLY A 22 13.49 2.91 -13.92
C GLY A 22 13.36 1.76 -14.91
N GLY A 23 12.72 1.98 -16.07
CA GLY A 23 12.70 1.05 -17.19
C GLY A 23 12.08 -0.31 -16.86
N PRO A 24 12.49 -1.39 -17.55
CA PRO A 24 11.99 -2.73 -17.29
C PRO A 24 12.40 -3.27 -15.91
N ASP A 25 13.45 -2.71 -15.31
CA ASP A 25 14.08 -3.26 -14.11
C ASP A 25 13.54 -2.74 -12.78
N TYR A 26 12.75 -1.67 -12.78
CA TYR A 26 12.23 -1.11 -11.53
C TYR A 26 11.38 -2.12 -10.74
N GLY A 27 10.59 -2.95 -11.43
CA GLY A 27 9.82 -4.03 -10.81
C GLY A 27 10.73 -5.03 -10.08
N ARG A 28 11.76 -5.56 -10.75
CA ARG A 28 12.71 -6.49 -10.12
C ARG A 28 13.49 -5.84 -8.97
N PHE A 29 13.79 -4.54 -9.06
CA PHE A 29 14.45 -3.80 -8.00
C PHE A 29 13.57 -3.73 -6.74
N ILE A 30 12.32 -3.34 -6.88
CA ILE A 30 11.37 -3.25 -5.76
C ILE A 30 11.10 -4.63 -5.14
N ASP A 31 10.99 -5.68 -5.96
CA ASP A 31 10.85 -7.05 -5.45
C ASP A 31 12.10 -7.53 -4.70
N ALA A 32 13.30 -7.13 -5.14
CA ALA A 32 14.55 -7.42 -4.42
C ALA A 32 14.60 -6.70 -3.06
N VAL A 33 14.12 -5.45 -2.98
CA VAL A 33 13.99 -4.71 -1.70
C VAL A 33 13.06 -5.46 -0.73
N ARG A 34 11.89 -5.91 -1.20
CA ARG A 34 10.94 -6.68 -0.37
C ARG A 34 11.54 -8.00 0.13
N LYS A 35 12.22 -8.75 -0.74
CA LYS A 35 12.93 -9.98 -0.35
C LYS A 35 14.00 -9.70 0.69
N LEU A 36 14.75 -8.60 0.54
CA LEU A 36 15.75 -8.20 1.53
C LEU A 36 15.11 -7.84 2.88
N GLN A 37 13.94 -7.19 2.90
CA GLN A 37 13.19 -6.94 4.15
C GLN A 37 12.80 -8.25 4.85
N ASP A 38 12.38 -9.27 4.10
CA ASP A 38 12.10 -10.60 4.64
C ASP A 38 13.35 -11.23 5.26
N HIS A 39 14.49 -11.17 4.55
CA HIS A 39 15.77 -11.68 5.06
C HIS A 39 16.25 -10.92 6.28
N ALA A 40 16.22 -9.58 6.27
CA ALA A 40 16.63 -8.75 7.40
C ALA A 40 15.81 -9.05 8.67
N ARG A 41 14.54 -9.44 8.50
CA ARG A 41 13.67 -9.85 9.61
C ARG A 41 13.96 -11.27 10.13
N ALA A 42 14.53 -12.15 9.30
CA ALA A 42 14.58 -13.58 9.54
C ALA A 42 15.99 -14.16 9.75
N VAL A 43 17.02 -13.48 9.28
CA VAL A 43 18.38 -14.00 9.26
C VAL A 43 18.92 -14.21 10.68
N ASP A 44 19.53 -15.38 10.89
CA ASP A 44 20.36 -15.73 12.03
C ASP A 44 21.69 -16.18 11.44
N ALA A 45 22.64 -15.25 11.33
CA ALA A 45 23.90 -15.45 10.62
C ALA A 45 25.08 -14.94 11.46
N PRO A 46 26.30 -15.45 11.21
CA PRO A 46 27.52 -14.95 11.87
C PRO A 46 27.74 -13.44 11.66
N ASP A 47 28.43 -12.82 12.62
CA ASP A 47 28.69 -11.37 12.64
C ASP A 47 29.39 -10.88 11.36
N GLU A 48 30.30 -11.68 10.80
CA GLU A 48 31.01 -11.36 9.56
C GLU A 48 30.06 -11.27 8.34
N VAL A 49 29.04 -12.12 8.29
CA VAL A 49 28.02 -12.11 7.22
C VAL A 49 27.14 -10.86 7.34
N ILE A 50 26.72 -10.53 8.57
CA ILE A 50 25.94 -9.31 8.83
C ILE A 50 26.76 -8.06 8.49
N THR A 51 28.06 -8.06 8.81
CA THR A 51 28.99 -6.98 8.46
C THR A 51 29.08 -6.77 6.95
N GLU A 52 29.30 -7.84 6.18
CA GLU A 52 29.39 -7.77 4.71
C GLU A 52 28.07 -7.28 4.09
N ALA A 53 26.94 -7.79 4.57
CA ALA A 53 25.61 -7.36 4.14
C ALA A 53 25.39 -5.86 4.40
N ALA A 54 25.73 -5.38 5.61
CA ALA A 54 25.59 -3.98 5.99
C ALA A 54 26.45 -3.06 5.09
N ASP A 55 27.69 -3.44 4.81
CA ASP A 55 28.56 -2.66 3.91
C ASP A 55 28.09 -2.66 2.46
N THR A 56 27.50 -3.76 2.01
CA THR A 56 26.86 -3.84 0.69
C THR A 56 25.65 -2.92 0.61
N LEU A 57 24.83 -2.85 1.67
CA LEU A 57 23.70 -1.92 1.74
C LEU A 57 24.15 -0.46 1.74
N LYS A 58 25.26 -0.11 2.40
CA LYS A 58 25.84 1.24 2.32
C LYS A 58 26.23 1.59 0.89
N LYS A 59 26.89 0.67 0.17
CA LYS A 59 27.28 0.89 -1.24
C LYS A 59 26.04 1.09 -2.12
N LEU A 60 25.01 0.27 -1.94
CA LEU A 60 23.75 0.41 -2.68
C LEU A 60 23.03 1.73 -2.36
N SER A 61 22.98 2.12 -1.09
CA SER A 61 22.40 3.41 -0.69
C SER A 61 23.15 4.57 -1.34
N ALA A 62 24.49 4.57 -1.28
CA ALA A 62 25.32 5.61 -1.90
C ALA A 62 25.14 5.70 -3.43
N LEU A 63 24.90 4.56 -4.10
CA LEU A 63 24.56 4.52 -5.53
C LEU A 63 23.22 5.22 -5.82
N LEU A 64 22.22 5.06 -4.95
CA LEU A 64 20.86 5.55 -5.17
C LEU A 64 20.66 7.01 -4.73
N SER A 65 21.30 7.44 -3.64
CA SER A 65 21.08 8.75 -3.00
C SER A 65 21.19 9.97 -3.94
N PRO A 66 22.10 10.03 -4.94
CA PRO A 66 22.14 11.16 -5.89
C PRO A 66 20.87 11.31 -6.74
N PHE A 67 19.99 10.31 -6.75
CA PHE A 67 18.76 10.26 -7.54
C PHE A 67 17.48 10.35 -6.68
N ASP A 68 17.61 10.65 -5.38
CA ASP A 68 16.44 10.92 -4.54
C ASP A 68 15.62 12.06 -5.15
N ALA A 69 14.33 11.79 -5.30
CA ALA A 69 13.37 12.71 -5.93
C ALA A 69 12.20 12.94 -4.98
N ASP A 70 11.52 14.07 -5.13
CA ASP A 70 10.28 14.32 -4.41
C ASP A 70 9.18 13.30 -4.78
N GLU A 71 8.09 13.29 -4.01
CA GLU A 71 6.97 12.35 -4.18
C GLU A 71 6.27 12.46 -5.55
N TRP A 72 6.41 13.60 -6.25
CA TRP A 72 5.79 13.86 -7.55
C TRP A 72 6.65 13.33 -8.70
N GLU A 73 7.97 13.23 -8.50
CA GLU A 73 8.94 12.75 -9.47
C GLU A 73 9.44 11.31 -9.21
N SER A 74 9.25 10.75 -8.02
CA SER A 74 9.58 9.35 -7.74
C SER A 74 8.72 8.38 -8.58
N PRO A 75 9.25 7.26 -9.12
CA PRO A 75 8.42 6.27 -9.82
C PRO A 75 7.39 5.57 -8.91
N SER A 76 7.65 5.51 -7.59
CA SER A 76 6.77 4.89 -6.61
C SER A 76 5.38 5.56 -6.63
N GLY A 77 4.31 4.77 -6.76
CA GLY A 77 2.94 5.29 -6.87
C GLY A 77 2.53 5.73 -8.27
N ARG A 78 3.47 5.78 -9.24
CA ARG A 78 3.25 6.25 -10.62
C ARG A 78 3.52 5.17 -11.70
N ARG A 79 4.10 4.03 -11.31
CA ARG A 79 4.29 2.84 -12.17
C ARG A 79 3.02 2.03 -12.30
N MET A 80 2.05 2.52 -13.07
CA MET A 80 0.72 1.91 -13.23
C MET A 80 0.73 0.47 -13.75
N ASP A 81 1.85 0.04 -14.32
CA ASP A 81 2.14 -1.30 -14.82
C ASP A 81 2.54 -2.31 -13.72
N LEU A 82 2.82 -1.85 -12.49
CA LEU A 82 3.31 -2.69 -11.39
C LEU A 82 2.25 -2.88 -10.29
N PRO A 83 2.31 -4.00 -9.53
CA PRO A 83 1.51 -4.18 -8.32
C PRO A 83 1.64 -2.99 -7.38
N MET A 84 0.50 -2.50 -6.88
CA MET A 84 0.42 -1.31 -6.03
C MET A 84 1.19 -0.10 -6.57
N ARG A 85 1.25 0.02 -7.90
CA ARG A 85 1.91 1.10 -8.62
C ARG A 85 3.40 1.24 -8.29
N GLY A 86 4.06 0.14 -7.93
CA GLY A 86 5.48 0.12 -7.55
C GLY A 86 5.76 0.62 -6.13
N ASN A 87 4.74 0.80 -5.28
CA ASN A 87 4.91 1.23 -3.90
C ASN A 87 5.49 0.09 -3.02
N VAL A 88 6.56 0.38 -2.27
CA VAL A 88 7.24 -0.59 -1.40
C VAL A 88 6.50 -0.83 -0.07
N LEU A 89 5.80 0.18 0.44
CA LEU A 89 5.19 0.19 1.78
C LEU A 89 3.92 -0.67 1.87
N THR A 90 3.08 -0.61 0.84
CA THR A 90 1.78 -1.29 0.84
C THR A 90 1.94 -2.80 0.69
N ILE A 91 1.02 -3.57 1.30
CA ILE A 91 0.96 -5.02 1.10
C ILE A 91 0.68 -5.30 -0.39
N PRO A 92 1.56 -6.02 -1.10
CA PRO A 92 1.29 -6.39 -2.48
C PRO A 92 0.00 -7.19 -2.57
N LEU A 93 -0.91 -6.73 -3.41
CA LEU A 93 -2.21 -7.35 -3.62
C LEU A 93 -2.62 -7.29 -5.09
N SER A 94 -3.50 -8.20 -5.46
CA SER A 94 -4.24 -8.17 -6.73
C SER A 94 -5.71 -8.05 -6.42
N TYR A 95 -6.45 -7.31 -7.24
CA TYR A 95 -7.88 -7.12 -7.04
C TYR A 95 -8.63 -7.06 -8.37
N ARG A 96 -9.93 -7.28 -8.31
CA ARG A 96 -10.88 -7.03 -9.39
C ARG A 96 -12.14 -6.40 -8.83
N LYS A 97 -12.89 -5.71 -9.70
CA LYS A 97 -14.26 -5.32 -9.42
C LYS A 97 -15.19 -6.47 -9.79
N THR A 98 -16.11 -6.83 -8.91
CA THR A 98 -17.12 -7.86 -9.14
C THR A 98 -18.35 -7.30 -9.85
N GLU A 99 -19.19 -8.16 -10.41
CA GLU A 99 -20.42 -7.77 -11.11
C GLU A 99 -21.44 -7.11 -10.16
N ASP A 100 -21.51 -7.58 -8.91
CA ASP A 100 -22.34 -7.02 -7.84
C ASP A 100 -21.78 -5.72 -7.23
N GLY A 101 -20.70 -5.18 -7.81
CA GLY A 101 -20.18 -3.87 -7.45
C GLY A 101 -19.36 -3.85 -6.17
N ARG A 102 -18.67 -4.94 -5.85
CA ARG A 102 -17.66 -5.03 -4.78
C ARG A 102 -16.25 -5.03 -5.36
N ILE A 103 -15.27 -4.87 -4.48
CA ILE A 103 -13.87 -5.19 -4.77
C ILE A 103 -13.52 -6.46 -4.04
N GLU A 104 -12.88 -7.40 -4.73
CA GLU A 104 -12.29 -8.58 -4.11
C GLU A 104 -10.87 -8.80 -4.61
N GLY A 105 -10.10 -9.56 -3.86
CA GLY A 105 -8.73 -9.86 -4.24
C GLY A 105 -8.01 -10.78 -3.30
N ILE A 106 -6.70 -10.90 -3.56
CA ILE A 106 -5.77 -11.71 -2.78
C ILE A 106 -4.67 -10.80 -2.24
N ALA A 107 -4.35 -10.99 -0.97
CA ALA A 107 -3.18 -10.39 -0.32
C ALA A 107 -2.34 -11.50 0.34
N ARG A 108 -1.02 -11.31 0.36
CA ARG A 108 -0.09 -12.22 1.05
C ARG A 108 0.84 -11.41 1.95
N PHE A 109 0.80 -11.69 3.25
CA PHE A 109 1.70 -11.08 4.21
C PHE A 109 3.01 -11.86 4.26
N ALA A 110 4.10 -11.26 3.76
CA ALA A 110 5.43 -11.84 3.83
C ALA A 110 6.02 -11.83 5.25
N ARG A 111 7.15 -12.52 5.44
CA ARG A 111 7.89 -12.64 6.71
C ARG A 111 8.21 -11.30 7.36
N PHE A 112 8.45 -10.25 6.57
CA PHE A 112 8.63 -8.88 7.04
C PHE A 112 7.47 -8.38 7.93
N HIS A 113 6.23 -8.81 7.64
CA HIS A 113 5.02 -8.41 8.36
C HIS A 113 4.75 -9.23 9.63
N LEU A 114 5.67 -10.14 10.01
CA LEU A 114 5.52 -10.97 11.20
C LEU A 114 5.51 -10.12 12.47
N GLY A 115 4.41 -10.19 13.20
CA GLY A 115 4.35 -9.73 14.59
C GLY A 115 5.05 -10.74 15.49
N ARG A 116 4.35 -11.81 15.86
CA ARG A 116 4.87 -12.89 16.70
C ARG A 116 4.03 -14.15 16.52
N ASN A 117 4.56 -15.32 16.86
CA ASN A 117 3.84 -16.61 16.83
C ASN A 117 3.20 -16.93 15.46
N ASN A 118 3.90 -16.64 14.36
CA ASN A 118 3.41 -16.75 12.98
C ASN A 118 2.15 -15.91 12.66
N ALA A 119 1.78 -14.98 13.53
CA ALA A 119 0.71 -14.03 13.29
C ALA A 119 1.23 -12.75 12.62
N VAL A 120 0.50 -12.27 11.63
CA VAL A 120 0.70 -10.95 11.03
C VAL A 120 0.58 -9.88 12.12
N HIS A 121 1.46 -8.89 12.08
CA HIS A 121 1.39 -7.74 12.99
C HIS A 121 0.10 -6.95 12.75
N GLY A 122 -0.65 -6.63 13.81
CA GLY A 122 -1.94 -5.94 13.71
C GLY A 122 -1.88 -4.62 12.92
N GLY A 123 -0.80 -3.85 13.08
CA GLY A 123 -0.57 -2.63 12.28
C GLY A 123 -0.48 -2.86 10.77
N SER A 124 0.01 -4.03 10.32
CA SER A 124 0.06 -4.37 8.88
C SER A 124 -1.34 -4.64 8.32
N LEU A 125 -2.26 -5.13 9.14
CA LEU A 125 -3.68 -5.27 8.77
C LEU A 125 -4.32 -3.88 8.60
N GLY A 126 -3.94 -2.91 9.43
CA GLY A 126 -4.33 -1.51 9.23
C GLY A 126 -3.88 -0.93 7.89
N MET A 127 -2.62 -1.19 7.51
CA MET A 127 -2.11 -0.79 6.19
C MET A 127 -2.89 -1.45 5.04
N LEU A 128 -3.20 -2.76 5.17
CA LEU A 128 -4.00 -3.47 4.19
C LEU A 128 -5.39 -2.84 4.05
N PHE A 129 -6.12 -2.67 5.16
CA PHE A 129 -7.50 -2.18 5.11
C PHE A 129 -7.59 -0.72 4.67
N ASP A 130 -6.67 0.16 5.05
CA ASP A 130 -6.64 1.54 4.52
C ASP A 130 -6.49 1.52 2.99
N THR A 131 -5.58 0.68 2.48
CA THR A 131 -5.35 0.50 1.05
C THR A 131 -6.58 -0.07 0.34
N VAL A 132 -7.11 -1.20 0.81
CA VAL A 132 -8.24 -1.91 0.20
C VAL A 132 -9.51 -1.06 0.22
N LEU A 133 -9.82 -0.43 1.34
CA LEU A 133 -11.04 0.36 1.49
C LEU A 133 -10.94 1.70 0.77
N GLY A 134 -9.75 2.32 0.74
CA GLY A 134 -9.51 3.51 -0.07
C GLY A 134 -9.62 3.23 -1.56
N LEU A 135 -9.11 2.09 -2.00
CA LEU A 135 -9.26 1.59 -3.37
C LEU A 135 -10.72 1.29 -3.70
N THR A 136 -11.44 0.61 -2.80
CA THR A 136 -12.87 0.31 -2.91
C THR A 136 -13.69 1.59 -3.08
N ALA A 137 -13.52 2.55 -2.18
CA ALA A 137 -14.18 3.84 -2.29
C ALA A 137 -13.86 4.55 -3.62
N SER A 138 -12.60 4.48 -4.08
CA SER A 138 -12.19 5.17 -5.31
C SER A 138 -12.77 4.54 -6.57
N VAL A 139 -12.64 3.23 -6.71
CA VAL A 139 -13.08 2.47 -7.89
C VAL A 139 -14.60 2.47 -8.00
N LEU A 140 -15.30 2.26 -6.88
CA LEU A 140 -16.76 2.10 -6.90
C LEU A 140 -17.50 3.44 -7.00
N THR A 141 -16.93 4.54 -6.47
CA THR A 141 -17.55 5.87 -6.61
C THR A 141 -17.01 6.72 -7.76
N GLY A 142 -15.91 6.30 -8.39
CA GLY A 142 -15.14 7.12 -9.33
C GLY A 142 -14.43 8.32 -8.69
N SER A 143 -14.51 8.48 -7.36
CA SER A 143 -13.86 9.59 -6.67
C SER A 143 -12.36 9.35 -6.53
N ARG A 144 -11.55 10.26 -7.07
CA ARG A 144 -10.09 10.21 -6.98
C ARG A 144 -9.51 11.14 -5.91
N ARG A 145 -10.36 11.87 -5.18
CA ARG A 145 -9.96 12.91 -4.22
C ARG A 145 -10.69 12.71 -2.90
N GLN A 146 -10.17 11.83 -2.07
CA GLN A 146 -10.78 11.45 -0.79
C GLN A 146 -9.71 11.13 0.25
N ARG A 147 -9.99 11.42 1.52
CA ARG A 147 -9.13 11.07 2.65
C ARG A 147 -9.84 10.11 3.59
N THR A 148 -9.08 9.20 4.19
CA THR A 148 -9.52 8.40 5.32
C THR A 148 -9.82 9.35 6.49
N ALA A 149 -11.04 9.31 7.01
CA ALA A 149 -11.45 10.06 8.20
C ALA A 149 -11.41 9.17 9.45
N TYR A 150 -11.80 7.90 9.32
CA TYR A 150 -11.51 6.87 10.32
C TYR A 150 -11.34 5.52 9.65
N LEU A 151 -10.64 4.64 10.35
CA LEU A 151 -10.53 3.21 10.09
C LEU A 151 -10.67 2.47 11.42
N LYS A 152 -11.69 1.62 11.53
CA LYS A 152 -11.92 0.73 12.68
C LYS A 152 -11.67 -0.70 12.21
N ILE A 153 -10.93 -1.47 13.00
CA ILE A 153 -10.54 -2.84 12.65
C ILE A 153 -10.87 -3.76 13.82
N ASP A 154 -11.61 -4.82 13.54
CA ASP A 154 -11.95 -5.86 14.50
C ASP A 154 -11.19 -7.15 14.12
N TYR A 155 -10.28 -7.58 15.00
CA TYR A 155 -9.50 -8.81 14.84
C TYR A 155 -10.33 -10.01 15.35
N ARG A 156 -10.65 -10.96 14.46
CA ARG A 156 -11.53 -12.09 14.77
C ARG A 156 -10.77 -13.39 14.99
N ASN A 157 -9.79 -13.67 14.13
CA ASN A 157 -8.90 -14.82 14.22
C ASN A 157 -7.46 -14.43 13.86
N ILE A 158 -6.50 -15.30 14.18
CA ILE A 158 -5.10 -15.10 13.83
C ILE A 158 -4.95 -15.08 12.31
N VAL A 159 -4.33 -14.01 11.81
CA VAL A 159 -3.94 -13.90 10.40
C VAL A 159 -2.56 -14.53 10.22
N PRO A 160 -2.42 -15.59 9.41
CA PRO A 160 -1.12 -16.24 9.19
C PRO A 160 -0.23 -15.42 8.24
N ILE A 161 1.08 -15.49 8.45
CA ILE A 161 2.07 -15.05 7.45
C ILE A 161 2.23 -16.10 6.33
N ASP A 162 2.82 -15.69 5.22
CA ASP A 162 3.20 -16.52 4.07
C ASP A 162 2.07 -17.31 3.41
N LYS A 163 0.81 -16.92 3.65
CA LYS A 163 -0.39 -17.51 3.05
C LYS A 163 -1.14 -16.48 2.22
N GLU A 164 -1.66 -16.92 1.08
CA GLU A 164 -2.60 -16.12 0.28
C GLU A 164 -3.97 -16.08 0.97
N LEU A 165 -4.47 -14.88 1.21
CA LEU A 165 -5.71 -14.61 1.92
C LEU A 165 -6.65 -13.81 1.04
N GLN A 166 -7.94 -14.14 1.12
CA GLN A 166 -8.97 -13.45 0.36
C GLN A 166 -9.38 -12.18 1.09
N PHE A 167 -9.55 -11.09 0.37
CA PHE A 167 -10.23 -9.91 0.91
C PHE A 167 -11.39 -9.50 0.01
N ASP A 168 -12.37 -8.86 0.62
CA ASP A 168 -13.46 -8.21 -0.10
C ASP A 168 -13.85 -6.89 0.57
N GLY A 169 -14.38 -5.95 -0.20
CA GLY A 169 -14.79 -4.64 0.27
C GLY A 169 -15.94 -4.06 -0.55
N GLY A 170 -16.79 -3.28 0.09
CA GLY A 170 -17.96 -2.66 -0.53
C GLY A 170 -18.29 -1.29 0.04
N ILE A 171 -19.23 -0.60 -0.60
CA ILE A 171 -19.83 0.64 -0.07
C ILE A 171 -21.07 0.26 0.72
N ASP A 172 -21.11 0.64 1.99
CA ASP A 172 -22.29 0.44 2.83
C ASP A 172 -23.27 1.60 2.65
N ARG A 173 -22.74 2.84 2.57
CA ARG A 173 -23.57 4.04 2.50
C ARG A 173 -22.83 5.23 1.92
N LEU A 174 -23.55 6.04 1.15
CA LEU A 174 -23.13 7.37 0.71
C LEU A 174 -23.97 8.45 1.39
N ASP A 175 -23.31 9.48 1.91
CA ASP A 175 -23.96 10.61 2.58
C ASP A 175 -23.24 11.91 2.23
N GLY A 176 -23.69 12.53 1.14
CA GLY A 176 -23.05 13.71 0.55
C GLY A 176 -21.60 13.44 0.17
N ARG A 177 -20.66 13.96 0.97
CA ARG A 177 -19.21 13.78 0.77
C ARG A 177 -18.65 12.56 1.51
N LYS A 178 -19.43 11.94 2.38
CA LYS A 178 -19.03 10.79 3.20
C LYS A 178 -19.28 9.50 2.43
N ILE A 179 -18.28 8.62 2.42
CA ILE A 179 -18.31 7.32 1.78
C ILE A 179 -17.99 6.31 2.88
N PHE A 180 -19.01 5.60 3.34
CA PHE A 180 -18.87 4.53 4.32
C PHE A 180 -18.61 3.22 3.58
N VAL A 181 -17.53 2.55 3.95
CA VAL A 181 -17.08 1.31 3.33
C VAL A 181 -16.71 0.30 4.40
N SER A 182 -16.95 -0.96 4.10
CA SER A 182 -16.59 -2.09 4.94
C SER A 182 -15.83 -3.13 4.13
N GLY A 183 -15.04 -3.95 4.81
CA GLY A 183 -14.33 -5.03 4.17
C GLY A 183 -13.90 -6.12 5.14
N ARG A 184 -13.55 -7.26 4.57
CA ARG A 184 -13.19 -8.49 5.29
C ARG A 184 -11.92 -9.07 4.72
N LEU A 185 -11.17 -9.76 5.58
CA LEU A 185 -10.06 -10.63 5.24
C LEU A 185 -10.41 -12.04 5.73
N THR A 186 -10.38 -13.02 4.83
CA THR A 186 -10.78 -14.39 5.11
C THR A 186 -9.70 -15.39 4.67
N ASP A 187 -9.80 -16.58 5.24
CA ASP A 187 -9.10 -17.78 4.82
C ASP A 187 -10.17 -18.86 4.53
N GLY A 188 -10.54 -18.97 3.26
CA GLY A 188 -11.76 -19.68 2.88
C GLY A 188 -12.99 -19.07 3.56
N ASP A 189 -13.73 -19.90 4.30
CA ASP A 189 -14.93 -19.48 5.03
C ASP A 189 -14.62 -18.82 6.39
N THR A 190 -13.36 -18.83 6.84
CA THR A 190 -12.98 -18.29 8.14
C THR A 190 -12.74 -16.79 8.05
N LEU A 191 -13.55 -16.00 8.77
CA LEU A 191 -13.30 -14.56 8.93
C LEU A 191 -12.10 -14.33 9.84
N LEU A 192 -11.04 -13.71 9.32
CA LEU A 192 -9.85 -13.42 10.10
C LEU A 192 -9.87 -12.02 10.71
N THR A 193 -10.22 -11.02 9.90
CA THR A 193 -10.28 -9.62 10.32
C THR A 193 -11.31 -8.90 9.48
N GLU A 194 -12.00 -7.92 10.05
CA GLU A 194 -12.89 -7.03 9.31
C GLU A 194 -12.65 -5.59 9.70
N ALA A 195 -13.04 -4.67 8.83
CA ALA A 195 -12.85 -3.26 9.05
C ALA A 195 -14.00 -2.43 8.47
N ASP A 196 -14.30 -1.35 9.18
CA ASP A 196 -15.19 -0.27 8.76
C ASP A 196 -14.38 1.01 8.61
N ALA A 197 -14.59 1.75 7.52
CA ALA A 197 -13.94 3.02 7.30
C ALA A 197 -14.90 4.08 6.78
N LEU A 198 -14.53 5.33 7.03
CA LEU A 198 -15.15 6.49 6.43
C LEU A 198 -14.11 7.23 5.60
N PHE A 199 -14.40 7.39 4.32
CA PHE A 199 -13.69 8.29 3.43
C PHE A 199 -14.50 9.56 3.20
N VAL A 200 -13.82 10.70 3.11
CA VAL A 200 -14.46 11.99 2.84
C VAL A 200 -13.91 12.58 1.56
N ARG A 201 -14.81 12.84 0.60
CA ARG A 201 -14.49 13.57 -0.63
C ARG A 201 -14.02 14.98 -0.30
N LEU A 202 -12.88 15.35 -0.85
CA LEU A 202 -12.30 16.66 -0.63
C LEU A 202 -13.05 17.74 -1.41
N LYS A 203 -13.05 18.95 -0.83
CA LYS A 203 -13.47 20.15 -1.56
C LYS A 203 -12.31 20.64 -2.46
N PRO A 204 -12.62 21.42 -3.51
CA PRO A 204 -11.58 22.07 -4.31
C PRO A 204 -10.56 22.81 -3.43
N GLY A 205 -9.27 22.62 -3.70
CA GLY A 205 -8.17 23.29 -2.99
C GLY A 205 -7.80 22.69 -1.62
N GLN A 206 -8.49 21.66 -1.14
CA GLN A 206 -8.07 20.96 0.08
C GLN A 206 -6.92 19.99 -0.22
N PRO A 207 -5.87 19.94 0.62
CA PRO A 207 -4.76 19.01 0.47
C PRO A 207 -5.18 17.56 0.72
#